data_AF-A0A1W9U925-F1
#
_entry.id   AF-A0A1W9U925-F1
#
_cell.length_a   1.000
_cell.length_b   1.000
_cell.length_c   1.000
_cell.angle_alpha   90.00
_cell.angle_beta   90.00
_cell.angle_gamma   90.00
#
_symmetry.space_group_name_H-M   'P 1'
#
loop_
_entity.id
_entity.type
_entity.pdbx_description
1 polymer ?
#
loop_
_entity_poly.entity_id
_entity_poly.type
_entity_poly.pdbx_seq_one_letter_code
_entity_poly.pdbx_strand_id
1 'polypeptide(L)'
;MNGSAPVFLLMGFLGIYLSNRFLNLHICHEYECADYSIGIIPALGIGFHSFIDGVIYSVAFNVSIFTGVLAIIGMVFHEFPEGIVTFVLLERGGFSRKKSAIYAFLAAAISTPLGAVVSYPFISNIEQSTLGVLLAISAGALVYVGASHLLPAVEKENKKHSIFALAAGVLVAVFIIMSKS
;
A
#
# COMPACT_ATOMS: atom_id res chain seq x y z
N MET A 1 -3.40 23.00 0.88
CA MET A 1 -4.03 21.66 0.77
C MET A 1 -4.73 21.59 -0.57
N ASN A 2 -4.52 20.54 -1.36
CA ASN A 2 -5.23 20.36 -2.63
C ASN A 2 -6.71 20.05 -2.34
N GLY A 3 -7.62 20.94 -2.72
CA GLY A 3 -9.06 20.77 -2.48
C GLY A 3 -9.65 19.52 -3.13
N SER A 4 -8.96 18.96 -4.13
CA SER A 4 -9.37 17.75 -4.83
C SER A 4 -8.79 16.45 -4.24
N ALA A 5 -7.97 16.52 -3.18
CA ALA A 5 -7.36 15.34 -2.57
C ALA A 5 -8.38 14.24 -2.17
N PRO A 6 -9.56 14.56 -1.60
CA PRO A 6 -10.57 13.54 -1.29
C PRO A 6 -11.09 12.80 -2.54
N VAL A 7 -11.18 13.48 -3.68
CA VAL A 7 -11.62 12.87 -4.95
C VAL A 7 -10.60 11.86 -5.45
N PHE A 8 -9.32 12.19 -5.39
CA PHE A 8 -8.24 11.28 -5.77
C PHE A 8 -8.10 10.09 -4.81
N LEU A 9 -8.32 10.32 -3.52
CA LEU A 9 -8.42 9.23 -2.54
C LEU A 9 -9.57 8.29 -2.88
N LEU A 10 -10.77 8.82 -3.13
CA LEU A 10 -11.91 8.02 -3.54
C LEU A 10 -11.62 7.25 -4.84
N MET A 11 -10.93 7.86 -5.79
CA MET A 11 -10.52 7.20 -7.04
C MET A 11 -9.62 5.99 -6.78
N GLY A 12 -8.61 6.12 -5.92
CA GLY A 12 -7.75 4.99 -5.53
C GLY A 12 -8.52 3.89 -4.81
N PHE A 13 -9.40 4.25 -3.88
CA PHE A 13 -10.27 3.32 -3.17
C PHE A 13 -11.18 2.54 -4.14
N LEU A 14 -11.88 3.26 -5.02
CA LEU A 14 -12.75 2.64 -6.03
C LEU A 14 -11.97 1.81 -7.03
N GLY A 15 -10.74 2.19 -7.39
CA GLY A 15 -9.89 1.41 -8.28
C GLY A 15 -9.60 0.02 -7.74
N ILE A 16 -9.20 -0.10 -6.47
CA ILE A 16 -8.97 -1.41 -5.84
C ILE A 16 -10.29 -2.14 -5.58
N TYR A 17 -11.35 -1.44 -5.17
CA TYR A 17 -12.68 -2.05 -5.03
C TYR A 17 -13.18 -2.68 -6.33
N LEU A 18 -13.08 -1.97 -7.45
CA LEU A 18 -13.49 -2.46 -8.76
C LEU A 18 -12.59 -3.62 -9.22
N SER A 19 -11.29 -3.57 -8.92
CA SER A 19 -10.38 -4.70 -9.17
C SER A 19 -10.80 -5.95 -8.38
N ASN A 20 -11.15 -5.79 -7.11
CA ASN A 20 -11.69 -6.88 -6.29
C ASN A 20 -13.01 -7.42 -6.83
N ARG A 21 -13.92 -6.52 -7.23
CA ARG A 21 -15.20 -6.92 -7.82
C ARG A 21 -15.00 -7.66 -9.14
N PHE A 22 -14.06 -7.20 -9.98
CA PHE A 22 -13.74 -7.83 -11.26
C PHE A 22 -13.18 -9.24 -11.08
N LEU A 23 -12.20 -9.43 -10.19
CA LEU A 23 -11.63 -10.75 -9.87
C LEU A 23 -12.72 -11.72 -9.38
N ASN A 24 -13.58 -11.28 -8.45
CA ASN A 24 -14.63 -12.12 -7.90
C ASN A 24 -15.71 -12.50 -8.93
N LEU A 25 -15.99 -11.63 -9.90
CA LEU A 25 -17.02 -11.90 -10.92
C LEU A 25 -16.52 -12.75 -12.09
N HIS A 26 -15.32 -12.49 -12.61
CA HIS A 26 -14.86 -13.11 -13.86
C HIS A 26 -13.94 -14.31 -13.65
N ILE A 27 -13.20 -14.36 -12.54
CA ILE A 27 -12.22 -15.42 -12.28
C ILE A 27 -12.76 -16.42 -11.26
N CYS A 28 -13.56 -15.98 -10.28
CA CYS A 28 -14.02 -16.83 -9.18
C CYS A 28 -15.34 -17.56 -9.45
N HIS A 29 -15.93 -17.47 -10.64
CA HIS A 29 -17.18 -18.18 -10.96
C HIS A 29 -16.96 -19.68 -11.26
N GLU A 30 -15.75 -20.10 -11.62
CA GLU A 30 -15.43 -21.50 -11.99
C GLU A 30 -14.59 -22.27 -10.95
N TYR A 31 -13.92 -21.58 -10.03
CA TYR A 31 -13.03 -22.18 -9.02
C TYR A 31 -13.45 -21.73 -7.63
N GLU A 32 -13.33 -22.57 -6.59
CA GLU A 32 -13.52 -22.22 -5.18
C GLU A 32 -12.48 -21.16 -4.74
N CYS A 33 -12.68 -19.91 -5.17
CA CYS A 33 -11.67 -18.84 -5.16
C CYS A 33 -11.93 -17.73 -4.13
N ALA A 34 -12.91 -17.89 -3.24
CA ALA A 34 -13.18 -16.89 -2.20
C ALA A 34 -11.92 -16.56 -1.36
N ASP A 35 -11.02 -17.53 -1.19
CA ASP A 35 -9.76 -17.33 -0.47
C ASP A 35 -8.72 -16.57 -1.31
N TYR A 36 -8.61 -16.78 -2.63
CA TYR A 36 -7.55 -16.18 -3.45
C TYR A 36 -7.60 -14.64 -3.50
N SER A 37 -8.80 -14.06 -3.52
CA SER A 37 -8.98 -12.60 -3.49
C SER A 37 -8.41 -11.97 -2.22
N ILE A 38 -8.41 -12.70 -1.09
CA ILE A 38 -7.85 -12.26 0.19
C ILE A 38 -6.34 -11.98 0.08
N GLY A 39 -5.65 -12.70 -0.80
CA GLY A 39 -4.21 -12.52 -1.04
C GLY A 39 -3.91 -11.56 -2.19
N ILE A 40 -4.55 -11.75 -3.34
CA ILE A 40 -4.20 -11.03 -4.58
C ILE A 40 -4.51 -9.54 -4.47
N ILE A 41 -5.67 -9.18 -3.92
CA ILE A 41 -6.10 -7.77 -3.88
C ILE A 41 -5.23 -6.92 -2.98
N PRO A 42 -4.90 -7.35 -1.74
CA PRO A 42 -3.90 -6.66 -0.93
C PRO A 42 -2.53 -6.58 -1.60
N ALA A 43 -2.07 -7.66 -2.25
CA ALA A 43 -0.79 -7.64 -2.96
C ALA A 43 -0.76 -6.62 -4.11
N LEU A 44 -1.87 -6.46 -4.85
CA LEU A 44 -2.00 -5.43 -5.88
C LEU A 44 -2.03 -4.02 -5.28
N GLY A 45 -2.79 -3.81 -4.21
CA GLY A 45 -2.86 -2.51 -3.53
C GLY A 45 -1.52 -2.08 -2.93
N ILE A 46 -0.83 -3.00 -2.25
CA ILE A 46 0.51 -2.77 -1.69
C ILE A 46 1.52 -2.58 -2.82
N GLY A 47 1.49 -3.40 -3.87
CA GLY A 47 2.38 -3.20 -5.02
C GLY A 47 2.21 -1.87 -5.73
N PHE A 48 0.97 -1.37 -5.84
CA PHE A 48 0.71 -0.03 -6.34
C PHE A 48 1.24 1.05 -5.37
N HIS A 49 0.99 0.89 -4.07
CA HIS A 49 1.51 1.80 -3.04
C HIS A 49 3.04 1.91 -3.09
N SER A 50 3.73 0.78 -2.98
CA SER A 50 5.18 0.66 -3.01
C SER A 50 5.79 1.23 -4.30
N PHE A 51 5.12 1.08 -5.45
CA PHE A 51 5.52 1.74 -6.69
C PHE A 51 5.47 3.27 -6.60
N ILE A 52 4.37 3.83 -6.07
CA ILE A 52 4.25 5.28 -5.85
C ILE A 52 5.30 5.77 -4.85
N ASP A 53 5.58 4.99 -3.83
CA ASP A 53 6.65 5.23 -2.88
C ASP A 53 8.00 5.36 -3.59
N GLY A 54 8.32 4.45 -4.50
CA GLY A 54 9.46 4.53 -5.42
C GLY A 54 9.59 5.87 -6.14
N VAL A 55 8.48 6.37 -6.71
CA VAL A 55 8.42 7.68 -7.38
C VAL A 55 8.77 8.81 -6.42
N ILE A 56 8.22 8.77 -5.20
CA ILE A 56 8.46 9.78 -4.16
C ILE A 56 9.92 9.79 -3.72
N TYR A 57 10.54 8.61 -3.56
CA TYR A 57 11.97 8.53 -3.20
C TYR A 57 12.86 9.11 -4.28
N SER A 58 12.55 8.84 -5.55
CA SER A 58 13.25 9.46 -6.67
C SER A 58 13.28 10.99 -6.49
N VAL A 59 12.10 11.60 -6.28
CA VAL A 59 11.98 13.03 -6.01
C VAL A 59 12.75 13.47 -4.76
N ALA A 60 12.68 12.72 -3.67
CA ALA A 60 13.40 13.04 -2.43
C ALA A 60 14.92 13.12 -2.63
N PHE A 61 15.51 12.22 -3.42
CA PHE A 61 16.93 12.25 -3.78
C PHE A 61 17.28 13.43 -4.70
N ASN A 62 16.36 13.81 -5.59
CA ASN A 62 16.53 14.98 -6.44
C ASN A 62 16.47 16.30 -5.66
N VAL A 63 15.75 16.34 -4.54
CA VAL A 63 15.77 17.51 -3.62
C VAL A 63 17.11 17.61 -2.91
N SER A 64 17.56 16.54 -2.24
CA SER A 64 18.91 16.45 -1.67
C SER A 64 19.24 15.03 -1.23
N ILE A 65 20.53 14.69 -1.16
CA ILE A 65 21.02 13.42 -0.61
C ILE A 65 20.51 13.22 0.82
N PHE A 66 20.53 14.26 1.65
CA PHE A 66 20.06 14.19 3.04
C PHE A 66 18.58 13.82 3.13
N THR A 67 17.72 14.46 2.32
CA THR A 67 16.28 14.15 2.28
C THR A 67 16.03 12.75 1.76
N GLY A 68 16.74 12.33 0.72
CA GLY A 68 16.66 10.97 0.18
C GLY A 68 17.06 9.90 1.20
N VAL A 69 18.14 10.10 1.96
CA VAL A 69 18.59 9.16 3.01
C VAL A 69 17.54 9.04 4.13
N LEU A 70 17.01 10.16 4.61
CA LEU A 70 15.93 10.12 5.63
C LEU A 70 14.70 9.37 5.12
N ALA A 71 14.34 9.59 3.85
CA ALA A 71 13.21 8.93 3.22
C ALA A 71 13.43 7.41 3.13
N ILE A 72 14.61 6.94 2.69
CA ILE A 72 14.94 5.49 2.64
C ILE A 72 14.88 4.85 4.03
N ILE A 73 15.36 5.53 5.07
CA ILE A 73 15.27 4.97 6.43
C ILE A 73 13.80 4.74 6.80
N GLY A 74 12.94 5.73 6.54
CA GLY A 74 11.49 5.60 6.72
C GLY A 74 10.88 4.48 5.87
N MET A 75 11.29 4.37 4.60
CA MET A 75 10.89 3.33 3.66
C MET A 75 11.07 1.94 4.25
N VAL A 76 12.31 1.62 4.65
CA VAL A 76 12.67 0.28 5.12
C VAL A 76 11.81 -0.12 6.32
N PHE A 77 11.47 0.82 7.19
CA PHE A 77 10.68 0.55 8.39
C PHE A 77 9.21 0.20 8.11
N HIS A 78 8.60 0.68 7.03
CA HIS A 78 7.19 0.35 6.73
C HIS A 78 7.03 -0.67 5.59
N GLU A 79 7.92 -0.66 4.60
CA GLU A 79 7.90 -1.64 3.51
C GLU A 79 8.20 -3.07 3.99
N PHE A 80 9.06 -3.23 5.00
CA PHE A 80 9.34 -4.56 5.55
C PHE A 80 8.10 -5.18 6.23
N PRO A 81 7.40 -4.49 7.16
CA PRO A 81 6.10 -4.93 7.66
C PRO A 81 5.06 -5.17 6.56
N GLU A 82 4.98 -4.30 5.54
CA GLU A 82 4.03 -4.46 4.43
C GLU A 82 4.30 -5.73 3.61
N GLY A 83 5.57 -6.05 3.35
CA GLY A 83 5.98 -7.31 2.75
C GLY A 83 5.54 -8.52 3.57
N ILE A 84 5.72 -8.48 4.90
CA ILE A 84 5.26 -9.55 5.80
C ILE A 84 3.74 -9.68 5.77
N VAL A 85 3.02 -8.57 5.85
CA VAL A 85 1.55 -8.57 5.81
C VAL A 85 1.03 -9.13 4.50
N THR A 86 1.61 -8.72 3.37
CA THR A 86 1.30 -9.23 2.03
C THR A 86 1.52 -10.75 1.96
N PHE A 87 2.66 -11.21 2.48
CA PHE A 87 2.98 -12.65 2.55
C PHE A 87 1.92 -13.44 3.32
N VAL A 88 1.55 -12.96 4.52
CA VAL A 88 0.55 -13.63 5.36
C VAL A 88 -0.83 -13.64 4.70
N LEU A 89 -1.24 -12.55 4.05
CA LEU A 89 -2.52 -12.49 3.33
C LEU A 89 -2.55 -13.43 2.12
N LEU A 90 -1.44 -13.55 1.39
CA LEU A 90 -1.30 -14.51 0.31
C LEU A 90 -1.37 -15.97 0.82
N GLU A 91 -0.69 -16.31 1.92
CA GLU A 91 -0.86 -17.63 2.54
C GLU A 91 -2.30 -17.89 2.97
N ARG A 92 -2.96 -16.90 3.61
CA ARG A 92 -4.38 -17.00 4.00
C ARG A 92 -5.30 -17.15 2.79
N GLY A 93 -4.89 -16.62 1.64
CA GLY A 93 -5.60 -16.78 0.38
C GLY A 93 -5.30 -18.07 -0.39
N GLY A 94 -4.71 -19.08 0.26
CA GLY A 94 -4.51 -20.41 -0.32
C GLY A 94 -3.25 -20.56 -1.18
N PHE A 95 -2.36 -19.56 -1.21
CA PHE A 95 -1.08 -19.69 -1.89
C PHE A 95 -0.08 -20.50 -1.06
N SER A 96 0.78 -21.28 -1.73
CA SER A 96 1.87 -21.96 -1.05
C SER A 96 2.90 -20.95 -0.54
N ARG A 97 3.55 -21.24 0.59
CA ARG A 97 4.60 -20.39 1.20
C ARG A 97 5.59 -19.81 0.20
N LYS A 98 6.10 -20.64 -0.71
CA LYS A 98 7.07 -20.20 -1.73
C LYS A 98 6.46 -19.16 -2.66
N LYS A 99 5.22 -19.37 -3.13
CA LYS A 99 4.51 -18.41 -3.99
C LYS A 99 4.21 -17.13 -3.22
N SER A 100 3.71 -17.24 -1.99
CA SER A 100 3.43 -16.08 -1.13
C SER A 100 4.67 -15.22 -0.91
N ALA A 101 5.83 -15.85 -0.66
CA ALA A 101 7.08 -15.12 -0.46
C ALA A 101 7.53 -14.40 -1.74
N ILE A 102 7.44 -15.07 -2.89
CA ILE A 102 7.79 -14.46 -4.18
C ILE A 102 6.87 -13.29 -4.50
N TYR A 103 5.55 -13.46 -4.37
CA TYR A 103 4.59 -12.42 -4.71
C TYR A 103 4.64 -11.24 -3.73
N ALA A 104 4.85 -11.48 -2.44
CA ALA A 104 5.07 -10.42 -1.48
C ALA A 104 6.37 -9.65 -1.76
N PHE A 105 7.44 -10.34 -2.13
CA PHE A 105 8.70 -9.70 -2.55
C PHE A 105 8.52 -8.87 -3.82
N LEU A 106 7.79 -9.38 -4.82
CA LEU A 106 7.50 -8.63 -6.04
C LEU A 106 6.63 -7.40 -5.75
N ALA A 107 5.60 -7.55 -4.90
CA ALA A 107 4.68 -6.48 -4.56
C ALA A 107 5.34 -5.40 -3.69
N ALA A 108 5.98 -5.73 -2.58
CA ALA A 108 6.50 -4.72 -1.65
C ALA A 108 7.95 -4.30 -1.97
N ALA A 109 8.82 -5.23 -2.38
CA ALA A 109 10.25 -4.93 -2.50
C ALA A 109 10.71 -4.53 -3.91
N ILE A 110 10.11 -5.09 -4.97
CA ILE A 110 10.53 -4.82 -6.36
C ILE A 110 9.79 -3.64 -6.99
N SER A 111 8.54 -3.40 -6.59
CA SER A 111 7.74 -2.27 -7.08
C SER A 111 8.37 -0.91 -6.72
N THR A 112 8.97 -0.77 -5.54
CA THR A 112 9.63 0.47 -5.09
C THR A 112 10.82 0.88 -5.97
N PRO A 113 11.85 0.04 -6.20
CA PRO A 113 12.92 0.39 -7.14
C PRO A 113 12.40 0.53 -8.57
N LEU A 114 11.37 -0.23 -8.96
CA LEU A 114 10.73 -0.05 -10.27
C LEU A 114 10.10 1.35 -10.41
N GLY A 115 9.38 1.82 -9.40
CA GLY A 115 8.81 3.17 -9.34
C GLY A 115 9.88 4.24 -9.45
N ALA A 116 10.97 4.10 -8.71
CA ALA A 116 12.08 5.03 -8.73
C ALA A 116 12.76 5.10 -10.11
N VAL A 117 12.97 3.96 -10.77
CA VAL A 117 13.56 3.86 -12.11
C VAL A 117 12.62 4.43 -13.18
N VAL A 118 11.34 4.10 -13.12
CA VAL A 118 10.33 4.59 -14.08
C VAL A 118 10.14 6.10 -13.97
N SER A 119 10.20 6.67 -12.77
CA SER A 119 10.05 8.12 -12.58
C SER A 119 11.31 8.91 -12.90
N TYR A 120 12.50 8.29 -12.85
CA TYR A 120 13.78 8.98 -12.98
C TYR A 120 13.88 9.88 -14.23
N PRO A 121 13.47 9.47 -15.44
CA PRO A 121 13.53 10.33 -16.63
C PRO A 121 12.61 11.56 -16.56
N PHE A 122 11.56 11.50 -15.74
CA PHE A 122 10.51 12.53 -15.68
C PHE A 122 10.62 13.41 -14.44
N ILE A 123 11.62 13.16 -13.59
CA ILE A 123 11.70 13.72 -12.24
C ILE A 123 11.67 15.25 -12.19
N SER A 124 12.29 15.91 -13.16
CA SER A 124 12.30 17.38 -13.28
C SER A 124 10.93 17.98 -13.60
N ASN A 125 9.99 17.17 -14.11
CA ASN A 125 8.64 17.56 -14.46
C ASN A 125 7.60 17.11 -13.41
N ILE A 126 8.02 16.41 -12.36
CA ILE A 126 7.11 15.99 -11.29
C ILE A 126 6.90 17.16 -10.32
N GLU A 127 5.78 17.85 -10.50
CA GLU A 127 5.37 18.92 -9.60
C GLU A 127 4.85 18.38 -8.26
N GLN A 128 4.88 19.24 -7.23
CA GLN A 128 4.31 18.94 -5.92
C GLN A 128 2.81 18.62 -5.97
N SER A 129 2.09 19.22 -6.92
CA SER A 129 0.67 18.95 -7.21
C SER A 129 0.47 17.48 -7.61
N THR A 130 1.28 16.99 -8.55
CA THR A 130 1.28 15.60 -9.03
C THR A 130 1.61 14.62 -7.91
N LEU A 131 2.62 14.91 -7.09
CA LEU A 131 2.96 14.07 -5.93
C LEU A 131 1.79 13.96 -4.95
N GLY A 132 1.13 15.09 -4.67
CA GLY A 132 -0.05 15.10 -3.81
C GLY A 132 -1.20 14.26 -4.37
N VAL A 133 -1.40 14.24 -5.69
CA VAL A 133 -2.39 13.39 -6.36
C VAL A 133 -2.02 11.91 -6.25
N LEU A 134 -0.77 11.54 -6.56
CA LEU A 134 -0.29 10.16 -6.47
C LEU A 134 -0.41 9.61 -5.04
N LEU A 135 -0.01 10.41 -4.05
CA LEU A 135 -0.17 10.09 -2.62
C LEU A 135 -1.64 9.90 -2.23
N ALA A 136 -2.55 10.76 -2.70
CA ALA A 136 -3.97 10.63 -2.40
C ALA A 136 -4.55 9.34 -2.98
N ILE A 137 -4.25 9.00 -4.24
CA ILE A 137 -4.69 7.75 -4.87
C ILE A 137 -4.11 6.54 -4.13
N SER A 138 -2.82 6.57 -3.80
CA SER A 138 -2.13 5.52 -3.04
C SER A 138 -2.76 5.32 -1.65
N ALA A 139 -3.05 6.40 -0.93
CA ALA A 139 -3.78 6.36 0.34
C ALA A 139 -5.17 5.74 0.18
N GLY A 140 -5.90 6.07 -0.89
CA GLY A 140 -7.19 5.46 -1.20
C GLY A 140 -7.12 3.93 -1.36
N ALA A 141 -6.10 3.46 -2.10
CA ALA A 141 -5.85 2.03 -2.28
C ALA A 141 -5.56 1.33 -0.94
N LEU A 142 -4.71 1.92 -0.09
CA LEU A 142 -4.41 1.37 1.24
C LEU A 142 -5.60 1.43 2.19
N VAL A 143 -6.43 2.47 2.15
CA VAL A 143 -7.67 2.54 2.94
C VAL A 143 -8.59 1.39 2.55
N TYR A 144 -8.73 1.09 1.26
CA TYR A 144 -9.51 -0.07 0.82
C TYR A 144 -8.93 -1.37 1.36
N VAL A 145 -7.63 -1.64 1.18
CA VAL A 145 -6.98 -2.87 1.67
C VAL A 145 -7.10 -2.99 3.20
N GLY A 146 -6.85 -1.89 3.91
CA GLY A 146 -6.98 -1.79 5.36
C GLY A 146 -8.38 -2.13 5.85
N ALA A 147 -9.41 -1.52 5.26
CA ALA A 147 -10.80 -1.72 5.67
C ALA A 147 -11.35 -3.10 5.29
N SER A 148 -11.00 -3.63 4.12
CA SER A 148 -11.61 -4.85 3.57
C SER A 148 -10.85 -6.14 3.89
N HIS A 149 -9.57 -6.06 4.24
CA HIS A 149 -8.72 -7.25 4.47
C HIS A 149 -8.03 -7.21 5.85
N LEU A 150 -7.39 -6.10 6.22
CA LEU A 150 -6.60 -6.03 7.46
C LEU A 150 -7.48 -5.92 8.70
N LEU A 151 -8.47 -5.02 8.71
CA LEU A 151 -9.35 -4.81 9.85
C LEU A 151 -10.16 -6.09 10.18
N PRO A 152 -10.79 -6.78 9.21
CA PRO A 152 -11.43 -8.08 9.47
C PRO A 152 -10.45 -9.14 9.98
N ALA A 153 -9.19 -9.13 9.52
CA ALA A 153 -8.18 -10.06 10.01
C ALA A 153 -7.82 -9.82 11.48
N VAL A 154 -7.77 -8.56 11.92
CA VAL A 154 -7.57 -8.18 13.33
C VAL A 154 -8.76 -8.61 14.19
N GLU A 155 -9.99 -8.35 13.72
CA GLU A 155 -11.22 -8.73 14.42
C GLU A 155 -11.35 -10.24 14.58
N LYS A 156 -10.97 -11.02 13.55
CA LYS A 156 -11.03 -12.49 13.58
C LYS A 156 -9.99 -13.11 14.52
N GLU A 157 -8.79 -12.54 14.63
CA GLU A 157 -7.80 -12.97 15.62
C GLU A 157 -8.27 -12.68 17.06
N ASN A 158 -8.94 -11.54 17.26
CA ASN A 158 -9.53 -11.10 18.54
C ASN A 158 -8.56 -11.14 19.74
N LYS A 159 -7.27 -10.84 19.50
CA LYS A 159 -6.22 -10.80 20.53
C LYS A 159 -6.03 -9.37 21.04
N LYS A 160 -5.86 -9.22 22.36
CA LYS A 160 -5.59 -7.93 23.02
C LYS A 160 -4.43 -7.16 22.38
N HIS A 161 -3.34 -7.87 22.01
CA HIS A 161 -2.17 -7.26 21.36
C HIS A 161 -2.49 -6.65 19.99
N SER A 162 -3.36 -7.27 19.19
CA SER A 162 -3.73 -6.77 17.87
C SER A 162 -4.58 -5.50 17.97
N ILE A 163 -5.51 -5.46 18.92
CA ILE A 163 -6.33 -4.27 19.20
C ILE A 163 -5.45 -3.13 19.74
N PHE A 164 -4.52 -3.44 20.65
CA PHE A 164 -3.56 -2.44 21.15
C PHE A 164 -2.68 -1.88 20.04
N ALA A 165 -2.17 -2.73 19.14
CA ALA A 165 -1.37 -2.31 18.00
C ALA A 165 -2.16 -1.39 17.04
N LEU A 166 -3.42 -1.73 16.75
CA LEU A 166 -4.32 -0.89 15.95
C LEU A 166 -4.53 0.48 16.62
N ALA A 167 -4.88 0.48 17.91
CA ALA A 167 -5.09 1.72 18.67
C ALA A 167 -3.83 2.58 18.72
N ALA A 168 -2.67 1.98 18.96
CA ALA A 168 -1.38 2.68 18.93
C ALA A 168 -1.11 3.30 17.55
N GLY A 169 -1.34 2.56 16.46
CA GLY A 169 -1.19 3.08 15.09
C GLY A 169 -2.10 4.28 14.81
N VAL A 170 -3.37 4.21 15.21
CA VAL A 170 -4.32 5.32 15.07
C VAL A 170 -3.89 6.53 15.89
N LEU A 171 -3.46 6.33 17.14
CA LEU A 171 -2.98 7.42 18.01
C LEU A 171 -1.74 8.10 17.43
N VAL A 172 -0.79 7.33 16.87
CA VAL A 172 0.38 7.87 16.18
C VAL A 172 -0.04 8.70 14.97
N ALA A 173 -0.97 8.19 14.15
CA ALA A 173 -1.47 8.93 12.99
C ALA A 173 -2.15 10.26 13.40
N VAL A 174 -3.01 10.24 14.42
CA VAL A 174 -3.66 11.45 14.95
C VAL A 174 -2.62 12.43 15.49
N PHE A 175 -1.63 11.95 16.24
CA PHE A 175 -0.54 12.78 16.75
C PHE A 175 0.25 13.46 15.62
N ILE A 176 0.59 12.72 14.56
CA ILE A 176 1.28 13.27 13.39
C ILE A 176 0.45 14.37 12.70
N ILE A 177 -0.87 14.16 12.56
CA ILE A 177 -1.78 15.15 11.97
C ILE A 177 -1.83 16.42 12.84
N MET A 178 -1.98 16.26 14.16
CA MET A 178 -2.05 17.38 15.10
C MET A 178 -0.72 18.14 15.22
N SER A 179 0.42 17.45 15.12
CA SER A 179 1.76 18.05 15.17
C SER A 179 2.07 19.00 13.99
N LYS A 180 1.37 18.82 12.87
CA LYS A 180 1.47 19.70 11.70
C LYS A 180 0.55 20.93 11.75
N SER A 181 -0.21 21.10 12.84
CA SER A 181 -1.10 22.25 13.10
C SER A 181 -0.39 23.31 13.94
#